data_AF-A0A0P6XA88-F1
#
_entry.id   AF-A0A0P6XA88-F1
#
_cell.length_a   1.000
_cell.length_b   1.000
_cell.length_c   1.000
_cell.angle_alpha   90.00
_cell.angle_beta   90.00
_cell.angle_gamma   90.00
#
_symmetry.space_group_name_H-M   'P 1'
#
loop_
_entity.id
_entity.type
_entity.pdbx_description
1 polymer ?
#
loop_
_entity_poly.entity_id
_entity_poly.type
_entity_poly.pdbx_seq_one_letter_code
_entity_poly.pdbx_strand_id
1 'polypeptide(L)'
;MSFAFRKHDYNLDEFERCPEHGCIVMRVVAEAKPVCLLDWLNENAAERMVRDVILRGQGEYDLPAVILDNGFLLPVKRAVDVVTGNSQGEVNESVLDWRVTDILYLRGDNQEGVAVELLPDGSEADDDPGFLLYLDLQILTYLLFDAEIRKYEP
;
A
#
# COMPACT_ATOMS: atom_id res chain seq x y z
N MET A 1 -8.49 -21.35 15.76
CA MET A 1 -8.72 -20.14 16.58
C MET A 1 -9.20 -19.07 15.63
N SER A 2 -10.40 -18.51 15.84
CA SER A 2 -10.84 -17.33 15.10
C SER A 2 -9.89 -16.19 15.47
N PHE A 3 -9.15 -15.65 14.50
CA PHE A 3 -8.36 -14.44 14.68
C PHE A 3 -9.35 -13.31 14.95
N ALA A 4 -9.61 -13.02 16.23
CA ALA A 4 -10.42 -11.87 16.61
C ALA A 4 -9.54 -10.61 16.44
N PHE A 5 -9.69 -9.96 15.28
CA PHE A 5 -9.04 -8.71 14.90
C PHE A 5 -9.32 -7.60 15.92
N ARG A 6 -8.31 -7.27 16.73
CA ARG A 6 -8.32 -5.97 17.42
C ARG A 6 -7.89 -4.93 16.40
N LYS A 7 -8.77 -3.97 16.14
CA LYS A 7 -8.54 -2.76 15.32
C LYS A 7 -7.09 -2.28 15.44
N HIS A 8 -6.33 -2.39 14.35
CA HIS A 8 -5.05 -1.73 14.08
C HIS A 8 -3.94 -1.90 15.13
N ASP A 9 -3.55 -3.14 15.40
CA ASP A 9 -2.28 -3.44 16.09
C ASP A 9 -1.76 -4.82 15.68
N TYR A 10 -1.53 -5.02 14.37
CA TYR A 10 -0.91 -6.25 13.91
C TYR A 10 0.53 -6.32 14.43
N ASN A 11 0.84 -7.39 15.17
CA ASN A 11 2.22 -7.75 15.41
C ASN A 11 2.80 -8.32 14.11
N LEU A 12 3.42 -7.44 13.30
CA LEU A 12 3.91 -7.78 11.96
C LEU A 12 4.95 -8.93 12.01
N ASP A 13 5.64 -9.11 13.13
CA ASP A 13 6.62 -10.18 13.34
C ASP A 13 5.99 -11.59 13.43
N GLU A 14 4.68 -11.69 13.67
CA GLU A 14 3.98 -12.98 13.71
C GLU A 14 3.65 -13.53 12.32
N PHE A 15 3.79 -12.72 11.28
CA PHE A 15 3.52 -13.14 9.91
C PHE A 15 4.69 -13.93 9.31
N GLU A 16 4.38 -15.00 8.58
CA GLU A 16 5.33 -15.66 7.70
C GLU A 16 5.87 -14.66 6.66
N ARG A 17 7.10 -14.88 6.21
CA ARG A 17 7.77 -14.00 5.24
C ARG A 17 7.91 -14.68 3.89
N CYS A 18 7.63 -13.94 2.82
CA CYS A 18 7.81 -14.45 1.47
C CYS A 18 9.30 -14.67 1.20
N PRO A 19 9.72 -15.86 0.73
CA PRO A 19 11.13 -16.13 0.43
C PRO A 19 11.71 -15.25 -0.69
N GLU A 20 10.86 -14.80 -1.61
CA GLU A 20 11.28 -14.02 -2.79
C GLU A 20 11.41 -12.53 -2.46
N HIS A 21 10.39 -11.96 -1.82
CA HIS A 21 10.29 -10.51 -1.59
C HIS A 21 10.61 -10.07 -0.16
N GLY A 22 10.68 -11.01 0.80
CA GLY A 22 10.75 -10.69 2.23
C GLY A 22 9.47 -10.09 2.82
N CYS A 23 8.42 -9.94 1.99
CA CYS A 23 7.11 -9.37 2.29
C CYS A 23 6.35 -10.18 3.37
N ILE A 24 5.33 -9.58 3.99
CA ILE A 24 4.32 -10.31 4.77
C ILE A 24 3.59 -11.33 3.88
N VAL A 25 3.41 -12.54 4.39
CA VAL A 25 2.55 -13.57 3.79
C VAL A 25 1.30 -13.74 4.64
N MET A 26 0.13 -13.60 4.01
CA MET A 26 -1.17 -13.78 4.64
C MET A 26 -1.71 -15.18 4.38
N ARG A 27 -2.23 -15.82 5.44
CA ARG A 27 -3.05 -17.03 5.32
C ARG A 27 -4.25 -16.91 6.26
N VAL A 28 -5.43 -16.74 5.69
CA VAL A 28 -6.64 -16.38 6.45
C VAL A 28 -7.33 -17.57 7.13
N VAL A 29 -7.24 -18.77 6.55
CA VAL A 29 -7.70 -20.04 7.12
C VAL A 29 -6.70 -21.17 6.82
N ALA A 30 -6.78 -22.29 7.51
CA ALA A 30 -5.76 -23.36 7.43
C ALA A 30 -5.63 -23.96 6.02
N GLU A 31 -6.74 -24.05 5.31
CA GLU A 31 -6.87 -24.56 3.94
C GLU A 31 -6.61 -23.50 2.86
N ALA A 32 -6.47 -22.22 3.23
CA ALA A 32 -6.20 -21.16 2.27
C ALA A 32 -4.76 -21.25 1.74
N LYS A 33 -4.60 -20.90 0.46
CA LYS A 33 -3.27 -20.69 -0.10
C LYS A 33 -2.67 -19.43 0.54
N PRO A 34 -1.40 -19.46 0.98
CA PRO A 34 -0.72 -18.25 1.44
C PRO A 34 -0.58 -17.25 0.30
N VAL A 35 -0.69 -15.95 0.60
CA VAL A 35 -0.61 -14.85 -0.36
C VAL A 35 0.49 -13.87 0.06
N CYS A 36 1.46 -13.58 -0.80
CA CYS A 36 2.44 -12.51 -0.53
C CYS A 36 1.79 -11.15 -0.72
N LEU A 37 2.03 -10.26 0.23
CA LEU A 37 1.55 -8.88 0.17
C LEU A 37 2.04 -8.15 -1.08
N LEU A 38 3.30 -8.32 -1.48
CA LEU A 38 3.85 -7.61 -2.64
C LEU A 38 3.25 -8.11 -3.96
N ASP A 39 3.04 -9.42 -4.10
CA ASP A 39 2.38 -9.98 -5.29
C ASP A 39 0.94 -9.46 -5.40
N TRP A 40 0.20 -9.51 -4.29
CA TRP A 40 -1.16 -8.98 -4.23
C TRP A 40 -1.23 -7.48 -4.55
N LEU A 41 -0.28 -6.68 -4.05
CA LEU A 41 -0.18 -5.27 -4.40
C LEU A 41 0.12 -5.07 -5.89
N ASN A 42 1.07 -5.81 -6.45
CA ASN A 42 1.38 -5.73 -7.88
C ASN A 42 0.18 -6.06 -8.75
N GLU A 43 -0.57 -7.12 -8.43
CA GLU A 43 -1.79 -7.50 -9.17
C GLU A 43 -2.87 -6.41 -9.12
N ASN A 44 -3.00 -5.72 -7.99
CA ASN A 44 -4.09 -4.75 -7.78
C ASN A 44 -3.71 -3.30 -8.08
N ALA A 45 -2.44 -2.94 -8.05
CA ALA A 45 -1.99 -1.55 -8.11
C ALA A 45 -0.94 -1.23 -9.18
N ALA A 46 -0.12 -2.20 -9.62
CA ALA A 46 0.93 -1.89 -10.60
C ALA A 46 0.33 -1.40 -11.93
N GLU A 47 0.94 -0.36 -12.51
CA GLU A 47 0.55 0.29 -13.76
C GLU A 47 -0.86 0.90 -13.76
N ARG A 48 -1.50 1.02 -12.58
CA ARG A 48 -2.83 1.61 -12.45
C ARG A 48 -2.76 3.12 -12.35
N MET A 49 -3.84 3.75 -12.83
CA MET A 49 -3.98 5.20 -12.78
C MET A 49 -4.70 5.64 -11.52
N VAL A 50 -4.27 6.76 -10.93
CA VAL A 50 -4.97 7.44 -9.85
C VAL A 50 -6.26 8.03 -10.39
N ARG A 51 -7.39 7.65 -9.79
CA ARG A 51 -8.72 8.13 -10.16
C ARG A 51 -9.32 9.11 -9.17
N ASP A 52 -8.99 8.97 -7.90
CA ASP A 52 -9.49 9.83 -6.84
C ASP A 52 -8.51 9.88 -5.66
N VAL A 53 -8.64 10.89 -4.81
CA VAL A 53 -7.80 11.10 -3.63
C VAL A 53 -8.66 11.37 -2.40
N ILE A 54 -8.38 10.66 -1.32
CA ILE A 54 -8.91 10.99 0.00
C ILE A 54 -7.88 11.91 0.66
N LEU A 55 -8.27 13.17 0.87
CA LEU A 55 -7.42 14.14 1.56
C LEU A 55 -7.34 13.82 3.05
N ARG A 56 -6.25 14.26 3.68
CA ARG A 56 -6.07 14.12 5.13
C ARG A 56 -7.18 14.89 5.85
N GLY A 57 -7.91 14.19 6.71
CA GLY A 57 -8.94 14.81 7.55
C GLY A 57 -8.36 15.38 8.85
N GLN A 58 -9.25 15.77 9.77
CA GLN A 58 -8.86 16.34 11.06
C GLN A 58 -8.86 15.32 12.21
N GLY A 59 -9.36 14.10 11.97
CA GLY A 59 -9.33 13.00 12.93
C GLY A 59 -7.98 12.29 12.98
N GLU A 60 -7.68 11.69 14.14
CA GLU A 60 -6.47 10.88 14.39
C GLU A 60 -6.32 9.70 13.39
N TYR A 61 -7.42 9.27 12.79
CA TYR A 61 -7.49 8.14 11.86
C TYR A 61 -7.80 8.54 10.41
N ASP A 62 -7.85 9.84 10.10
CA ASP A 62 -8.14 10.33 8.75
C ASP A 62 -6.86 10.37 7.91
N LEU A 63 -6.26 9.19 7.70
CA LEU A 63 -5.11 9.05 6.81
C LEU A 63 -5.53 9.36 5.37
N PRO A 64 -4.72 10.12 4.62
CA PRO A 64 -4.97 10.31 3.19
C PRO A 64 -4.84 8.97 2.45
N ALA A 65 -5.50 8.87 1.30
CA ALA A 65 -5.40 7.69 0.46
C ALA A 65 -5.49 8.07 -1.02
N VAL A 66 -4.94 7.20 -1.86
CA VAL A 66 -5.09 7.25 -3.31
C VAL A 66 -6.01 6.13 -3.74
N ILE A 67 -6.99 6.43 -4.59
CA ILE A 67 -7.91 5.46 -5.17
C ILE A 67 -7.54 5.28 -6.64
N LEU A 68 -7.31 4.04 -7.04
CA LEU A 68 -6.91 3.67 -8.40
C LEU A 68 -8.13 3.43 -9.30
N ASP A 69 -7.92 3.34 -10.61
CA ASP A 69 -8.98 3.18 -11.62
C ASP A 69 -9.88 1.95 -11.42
N ASN A 70 -9.37 0.91 -10.77
CA ASN A 70 -10.09 -0.32 -10.43
C ASN A 70 -10.79 -0.24 -9.05
N GLY A 71 -10.74 0.91 -8.38
CA GLY A 71 -11.27 1.13 -7.04
C GLY A 71 -10.36 0.66 -5.90
N PHE A 72 -9.14 0.19 -6.20
CA PHE A 72 -8.18 -0.21 -5.17
C PHE A 72 -7.65 1.01 -4.41
N LEU A 73 -7.55 0.89 -3.09
CA LEU A 73 -7.16 1.99 -2.20
C LEU A 73 -5.73 1.77 -1.69
N LEU A 74 -4.88 2.78 -1.89
CA LEU A 74 -3.53 2.87 -1.32
C LEU A 74 -3.55 3.81 -0.10
N PRO A 75 -3.42 3.29 1.13
CA PRO A 75 -3.48 4.10 2.34
C PRO A 75 -2.15 4.83 2.55
N VAL A 76 -2.12 6.15 2.39
CA VAL A 76 -0.90 6.93 2.41
C VAL A 76 -0.55 7.35 3.84
N LYS A 77 0.56 6.81 4.36
CA LYS A 77 1.12 7.20 5.66
C LYS A 77 1.95 8.48 5.55
N ARG A 78 2.76 8.58 4.49
CA ARG A 78 3.63 9.73 4.19
C ARG A 78 3.90 9.80 2.68
N ALA A 79 3.96 10.99 2.12
CA ALA A 79 4.41 11.21 0.75
C ALA A 79 5.72 12.01 0.73
N VAL A 80 6.59 11.67 -0.21
CA VAL A 80 7.86 12.36 -0.45
C VAL A 80 7.85 12.85 -1.89
N ASP A 81 8.02 14.15 -2.09
CA ASP A 81 8.23 14.72 -3.43
C ASP A 81 9.62 14.32 -3.90
N VAL A 82 9.70 13.63 -5.04
CA VAL A 82 10.93 13.01 -5.56
C VAL A 82 11.94 14.07 -5.99
N VAL A 83 11.48 15.13 -6.66
CA VAL A 83 12.35 16.18 -7.22
C VAL A 83 12.98 17.02 -6.12
N THR A 84 12.21 17.38 -5.10
CA THR A 84 12.66 18.26 -4.02
C THR A 84 13.22 17.48 -2.83
N GLY A 85 12.98 16.17 -2.76
CA GLY A 85 13.26 15.34 -1.59
C GLY A 85 12.42 15.72 -0.36
N ASN A 86 11.39 16.55 -0.53
CA ASN A 86 10.59 17.03 0.58
C ASN A 86 9.75 15.89 1.16
N SER A 87 10.11 15.44 2.36
CA SER A 87 9.42 14.36 3.08
C SER A 87 8.05 14.73 3.66
N GLN A 88 7.61 15.96 3.45
CA GLN A 88 6.28 16.47 3.79
C GLN A 88 5.44 16.74 2.53
N GLY A 89 5.62 15.91 1.49
CA GLY A 89 4.72 15.93 0.34
C GLY A 89 3.28 15.72 0.78
N GLU A 90 2.35 16.46 0.18
CA GLU A 90 0.92 16.31 0.42
C GLU A 90 0.26 15.81 -0.87
N VAL A 91 -0.25 14.58 -0.82
CA VAL A 91 -1.05 14.02 -1.90
C VAL A 91 -2.36 14.79 -1.97
N ASN A 92 -2.65 15.36 -3.12
CA ASN A 92 -3.85 16.13 -3.40
C ASN A 92 -4.31 15.86 -4.85
N GLU A 93 -5.35 16.55 -5.32
CA GLU A 93 -5.94 16.31 -6.66
C GLU A 93 -4.97 16.54 -7.83
N SER A 94 -3.79 17.15 -7.61
CA SER A 94 -2.76 17.29 -8.64
C SER A 94 -2.20 15.95 -9.15
N VAL A 95 -2.37 14.86 -8.39
CA VAL A 95 -1.91 13.51 -8.79
C VAL A 95 -2.96 12.70 -9.54
N LEU A 96 -4.12 13.29 -9.85
CA LEU A 96 -5.12 12.62 -10.69
C LEU A 96 -4.53 12.27 -12.06
N ASP A 97 -4.89 11.09 -12.56
CA ASP A 97 -4.36 10.52 -13.80
C ASP A 97 -2.82 10.33 -13.79
N TRP A 98 -2.20 10.25 -12.61
CA TRP A 98 -0.82 9.75 -12.46
C TRP A 98 -0.84 8.23 -12.37
N ARG A 99 0.27 7.59 -12.72
CA ARG A 99 0.43 6.14 -12.78
C ARG A 99 1.26 5.63 -11.61
N VAL A 100 0.87 4.49 -11.05
CA VAL A 100 1.73 3.66 -10.20
C VAL A 100 2.79 2.97 -11.06
N THR A 101 4.05 3.37 -10.91
CA THR A 101 5.16 2.87 -11.75
C THR A 101 5.99 1.80 -11.06
N ASP A 102 6.15 1.90 -9.73
CA ASP A 102 6.89 0.91 -8.96
C ASP A 102 6.26 0.69 -7.58
N ILE A 103 6.45 -0.52 -7.04
CA ILE A 103 6.00 -0.94 -5.72
C ILE A 103 7.16 -1.62 -5.00
N LEU A 104 7.62 -0.99 -3.92
CA LEU A 104 8.79 -1.38 -3.17
C LEU A 104 8.39 -1.93 -1.80
N TYR A 105 8.97 -3.08 -1.43
CA TYR A 105 8.96 -3.54 -0.06
C TYR A 105 10.28 -3.16 0.62
N LEU A 106 10.19 -2.39 1.70
CA LEU A 106 11.33 -1.87 2.44
C LEU A 106 11.44 -2.59 3.79
N ARG A 107 12.56 -3.25 4.04
CA ARG A 107 12.85 -3.90 5.32
C ARG A 107 14.27 -3.62 5.77
N GLY A 108 14.41 -3.10 6.98
CA GLY A 108 15.66 -2.95 7.70
C GLY A 108 15.48 -3.28 9.18
N ASP A 109 16.56 -3.22 9.96
CA ASP A 109 16.61 -3.71 11.34
C ASP A 109 15.54 -3.13 12.28
N ASN A 110 15.03 -1.92 12.00
CA ASN A 110 14.03 -1.22 12.82
C ASN A 110 12.84 -0.66 12.02
N GLN A 111 12.78 -0.89 10.71
CA GLN A 111 11.72 -0.35 9.86
C GLN A 111 11.30 -1.35 8.80
N GLU A 112 10.00 -1.58 8.71
CA GLU A 112 9.34 -2.36 7.68
C GLU A 112 8.21 -1.52 7.08
N GLY A 113 8.10 -1.49 5.76
CA GLY A 113 7.12 -0.68 5.07
C GLY A 113 6.98 -1.01 3.59
N VAL A 114 5.96 -0.42 2.99
CA VAL A 114 5.72 -0.47 1.55
C VAL A 114 5.79 0.95 1.02
N ALA A 115 6.45 1.14 -0.11
CA ALA A 115 6.43 2.38 -0.83
C ALA A 115 5.90 2.16 -2.26
N VAL A 116 5.21 3.16 -2.79
CA VAL A 116 4.71 3.17 -4.17
C VAL A 116 5.20 4.46 -4.83
N GLU A 117 5.76 4.33 -6.02
CA GLU A 117 6.09 5.48 -6.85
C GLU A 117 4.89 5.86 -7.72
N LEU A 118 4.57 7.15 -7.72
CA LEU A 118 3.59 7.76 -8.61
C LEU A 118 4.28 8.77 -9.53
N LEU A 119 4.12 8.59 -10.84
CA LEU A 119 4.59 9.51 -11.86
C LEU A 119 3.45 9.95 -12.78
N PRO A 120 3.50 11.16 -13.39
CA PRO A 120 2.61 11.53 -14.48
C PRO A 120 2.66 10.49 -15.61
N ASP A 121 1.55 10.34 -16.33
CA ASP A 121 1.51 9.42 -17.47
C ASP A 121 2.51 9.83 -18.56
N GLY A 122 3.31 8.88 -19.03
CA GLY A 122 4.33 9.10 -20.06
C GLY A 122 5.65 9.71 -19.55
N SER A 123 5.81 9.85 -18.23
CA SER A 123 7.08 10.28 -17.63
C SER A 123 8.16 9.20 -17.68
N GLU A 124 9.41 9.63 -17.82
CA GLU A 124 10.59 8.78 -17.64
C GLU A 124 11.06 8.88 -16.19
N ALA A 125 11.42 7.75 -15.57
CA ALA A 125 11.86 7.70 -14.17
C ALA A 125 13.07 8.62 -13.93
N ASP A 126 13.15 9.21 -12.73
CA ASP A 126 14.22 10.08 -12.20
C ASP A 126 14.30 11.54 -12.71
N ASP A 127 13.75 11.91 -13.87
CA ASP A 127 13.82 13.29 -14.41
C ASP A 127 12.52 14.11 -14.26
N ASP A 128 11.39 13.45 -14.00
CA ASP A 128 10.05 14.05 -13.96
C ASP A 128 9.49 14.22 -12.53
N PRO A 129 8.55 15.16 -12.32
CA PRO A 129 7.91 15.35 -11.01
C PRO A 129 7.19 14.07 -10.57
N GLY A 130 7.59 13.52 -9.42
CA GLY A 130 7.06 12.26 -8.90
C GLY A 130 6.80 12.31 -7.39
N PHE A 131 6.00 11.37 -6.91
CA PHE A 131 5.81 11.13 -5.48
C PHE A 131 6.20 9.70 -5.11
N LEU A 132 6.99 9.57 -4.04
CA LEU A 132 7.17 8.30 -3.35
C LEU A 132 6.23 8.25 -2.14
N LEU A 133 5.19 7.41 -2.25
CA LEU A 133 4.16 7.20 -1.24
C LEU A 133 4.52 6.04 -0.32
N TYR A 134 4.82 6.34 0.93
CA TYR A 134 4.93 5.33 1.98
C TYR A 134 3.54 4.96 2.46
N LEU A 135 3.19 3.69 2.33
CA LEU A 135 1.87 3.18 2.64
C LEU A 135 1.76 2.69 4.08
N ASP A 136 0.54 2.70 4.62
CA ASP A 136 0.25 2.12 5.92
C ASP A 136 0.17 0.59 5.84
N LEU A 137 1.23 -0.08 6.30
CA LEU A 137 1.36 -1.53 6.25
C LEU A 137 0.28 -2.27 7.07
N GLN A 138 -0.24 -1.67 8.15
CA GLN A 138 -1.29 -2.32 8.93
C GLN A 138 -2.62 -2.29 8.18
N ILE A 139 -2.96 -1.16 7.56
CA ILE A 139 -4.17 -1.06 6.72
C ILE A 139 -4.03 -1.98 5.51
N LEU A 140 -2.87 -2.02 4.84
CA LEU A 140 -2.64 -2.96 3.73
C LEU A 140 -2.81 -4.41 4.17
N THR A 141 -2.27 -4.78 5.33
CA THR A 141 -2.43 -6.13 5.89
C THR A 141 -3.91 -6.45 6.18
N TYR A 142 -4.67 -5.49 6.69
CA TYR A 142 -6.11 -5.63 6.89
C TYR A 142 -6.86 -5.81 5.56
N LEU A 143 -6.56 -4.99 4.54
CA LEU A 143 -7.20 -5.07 3.22
C LEU A 143 -6.91 -6.41 2.54
N LEU A 144 -5.67 -6.91 2.64
CA LEU A 144 -5.31 -8.25 2.16
C LEU A 144 -6.10 -9.32 2.90
N PHE A 145 -6.18 -9.23 4.24
CA PHE A 145 -6.99 -10.16 5.03
C PHE A 145 -8.45 -10.16 4.58
N ASP A 146 -9.09 -9.00 4.48
CA ASP A 146 -10.50 -8.83 4.10
C ASP A 146 -10.75 -9.36 2.68
N ALA A 147 -9.85 -9.09 1.72
CA ALA A 147 -9.95 -9.61 0.36
C ALA A 147 -9.86 -11.14 0.30
N GLU A 148 -8.97 -11.75 1.10
CA GLU A 148 -8.78 -13.19 1.11
C GLU A 148 -9.87 -13.93 1.90
N ILE A 149 -10.31 -13.42 3.06
CA ILE A 149 -11.32 -14.11 3.90
C ILE A 149 -12.68 -14.19 3.19
N ARG A 150 -13.06 -13.16 2.41
CA ARG A 150 -14.30 -13.15 1.63
C ARG A 150 -14.41 -14.25 0.57
N LYS A 151 -13.27 -14.87 0.20
CA LYS A 151 -13.26 -16.06 -0.70
C LYS A 151 -13.75 -17.33 0.00
N TYR A 152 -13.80 -17.31 1.33
CA TYR A 152 -14.17 -18.46 2.18
C TYR A 152 -15.43 -18.16 3.03
N GLU A 153 -15.61 -16.91 3.46
CA GLU A 153 -16.75 -16.46 4.27
C GLU A 153 -17.43 -15.26 3.58
N PRO A 154 -18.55 -15.47 2.85
CA PRO A 154 -19.31 -14.40 2.20
C PRO A 154 -20.23 -13.63 3.16
#